data_AF-A0A6A1UKF3-F1
#
_entry.id   AF-A0A6A1UKF3-F1
#
_cell.length_a   1.000
_cell.length_b   1.000
_cell.length_c   1.000
_cell.angle_alpha   90.00
_cell.angle_beta   90.00
_cell.angle_gamma   90.00
#
_symmetry.space_group_name_H-M   'P 1'
#
loop_
_entity.id
_entity.type
_entity.pdbx_description
1 polymer ?
#
loop_
_entity_poly.entity_id
_entity_poly.type
_entity_poly.pdbx_seq_one_letter_code
_entity_poly.pdbx_strand_id
1 'polypeptide(L)'
;MYVIVVISGNYAFSRCCLIELAEIVRCKKKMGLIVFPIFYHVHPFDVRKQTGSFAEAFAKHEKDPRVDTKMIQTWRDALTDVGGISGWHLQDR
;
A
#
# COMPACT_ATOMS: atom_id res chain seq x y z
N MET A 1 18.49 -2.48 -8.58
CA MET A 1 17.13 -2.78 -9.06
C MET A 1 16.16 -1.84 -8.38
N TYR A 2 15.15 -1.32 -9.10
CA TYR A 2 14.15 -0.42 -8.52
C TYR A 2 12.75 -0.83 -8.99
N VAL A 3 11.74 -0.43 -8.23
CA VAL A 3 10.32 -0.61 -8.56
C VAL A 3 9.58 0.70 -8.34
N ILE A 4 8.70 1.04 -9.28
CA ILE A 4 7.76 2.14 -9.16
C ILE A 4 6.42 1.57 -8.71
N VAL A 5 5.84 2.13 -7.65
CA VAL A 5 4.54 1.70 -7.13
C VAL A 5 3.55 2.86 -7.29
N VAL A 6 2.52 2.66 -8.11
CA VAL A 6 1.46 3.66 -8.29
C VAL A 6 0.32 3.34 -7.33
N ILE A 7 0.17 4.16 -6.30
CA ILE A 7 -0.85 4.00 -5.27
C ILE A 7 -1.99 4.96 -5.55
N SER A 8 -3.16 4.41 -5.88
CA SER A 8 -4.40 5.16 -6.12
C SER A 8 -5.44 4.89 -5.03
N GLY A 9 -6.55 5.65 -5.04
CA GLY A 9 -7.62 5.53 -4.04
C GLY A 9 -8.23 4.13 -3.95
N ASN A 10 -8.20 3.37 -5.05
CA ASN A 10 -8.74 2.01 -5.12
C ASN A 10 -7.67 0.92 -4.93
N TYR A 11 -6.39 1.27 -4.77
CA TYR A 11 -5.29 0.32 -4.70
C TYR A 11 -5.52 -0.74 -3.61
N ALA A 12 -5.94 -0.32 -2.42
CA ALA A 12 -6.17 -1.23 -1.30
C ALA A 12 -7.41 -2.13 -1.46
N PHE A 13 -8.32 -1.86 -2.39
CA PHE A 13 -9.45 -2.76 -2.65
C PHE A 13 -9.03 -4.02 -3.43
N SER A 14 -7.88 -3.99 -4.10
CA SER A 14 -7.33 -5.14 -4.81
C SER A 14 -6.42 -5.97 -3.90
N ARG A 15 -6.87 -7.20 -3.59
CA ARG A 15 -6.06 -8.15 -2.82
C ARG A 15 -4.72 -8.45 -3.49
N CYS A 16 -4.69 -8.55 -4.82
CA CYS A 16 -3.44 -8.78 -5.57
C CYS A 16 -2.46 -7.63 -5.39
N CYS A 17 -2.92 -6.38 -5.48
CA CYS A 17 -2.07 -5.20 -5.29
C CYS A 17 -1.48 -5.14 -3.87
N LEU A 18 -2.23 -5.58 -2.85
CA LEU A 18 -1.75 -5.66 -1.47
C LEU A 18 -0.71 -6.77 -1.27
N ILE A 19 -0.89 -7.93 -1.93
CA ILE A 19 0.09 -9.03 -1.93
C ILE A 19 1.39 -8.60 -2.61
N GLU A 20 1.30 -7.99 -3.78
CA GLU A 20 2.46 -7.47 -4.53
C GLU A 20 3.21 -6.41 -3.71
N LEU A 21 2.50 -5.49 -3.07
CA LEU A 21 3.10 -4.46 -2.21
C LEU A 21 3.86 -5.08 -1.04
N ALA A 22 3.30 -6.10 -0.39
CA ALA A 22 3.95 -6.81 0.69
C ALA A 22 5.25 -7.49 0.23
N GLU A 23 5.25 -8.13 -0.94
CA GLU A 23 6.45 -8.73 -1.53
C GLU A 23 7.49 -7.68 -1.92
N ILE A 24 7.09 -6.54 -2.47
CA ILE A 24 7.99 -5.41 -2.77
C ILE A 24 8.67 -4.93 -1.48
N VAL A 25 7.91 -4.73 -0.39
CA VAL A 25 8.47 -4.31 0.90
C VAL A 25 9.38 -5.37 1.50
N ARG A 26 9.06 -6.67 1.33
CA ARG A 26 9.95 -7.77 1.72
C ARG A 26 11.27 -7.72 0.95
N CYS A 27 11.22 -7.53 -0.37
CA CYS A 27 12.40 -7.41 -1.22
C CYS A 27 13.22 -6.14 -0.92
N LYS A 28 12.57 -5.01 -0.63
CA LYS A 28 13.23 -3.79 -0.14
C LYS A 28 14.07 -4.08 1.10
N LYS A 29 13.49 -4.75 2.10
CA LYS A 29 14.16 -5.06 3.37
C LYS A 29 15.27 -6.11 3.24
N LYS A 30 15.07 -7.14 2.42
CA LYS A 30 16.02 -8.28 2.31
C LYS A 30 17.10 -8.09 1.25
N MET A 31 16.80 -7.38 0.17
CA MET A 31 17.65 -7.29 -1.03
C MET A 31 18.06 -5.86 -1.37
N GLY A 32 17.67 -4.86 -0.57
CA GLY A 32 17.99 -3.46 -0.84
C GLY A 32 17.28 -2.90 -2.08
N LEU A 33 16.11 -3.45 -2.44
CA LEU A 33 15.32 -2.93 -3.56
C LEU A 33 14.89 -1.48 -3.29
N ILE A 34 15.14 -0.58 -4.25
CA ILE A 34 14.74 0.83 -4.15
C ILE A 34 13.29 0.95 -4.62
N VAL A 35 12.44 1.59 -3.81
CA VAL A 35 11.00 1.77 -4.08
C VAL A 35 10.71 3.24 -4.31
N PHE A 36 10.05 3.54 -5.43
CA PHE A 36 9.61 4.88 -5.82
C PHE A 36 8.07 4.94 -5.82
N PRO A 37 7.43 5.45 -4.76
CA PRO A 37 5.98 5.57 -4.74
C PRO A 37 5.50 6.78 -5.55
N ILE A 38 4.43 6.58 -6.31
CA ILE A 38 3.62 7.62 -6.94
C ILE A 38 2.25 7.59 -6.26
N PHE A 39 1.91 8.66 -5.56
CA PHE A 39 0.63 8.86 -4.91
C PHE A 39 -0.33 9.53 -5.91
N TYR A 40 -1.18 8.72 -6.56
CA TYR A 40 -2.07 9.13 -7.64
C TYR A 40 -3.47 9.45 -7.10
N HIS A 41 -3.82 10.73 -7.04
CA HIS A 41 -5.04 11.27 -6.42
C HIS A 41 -5.31 10.75 -5.01
N VAL A 42 -4.23 10.55 -4.24
CA VAL A 42 -4.30 10.18 -2.81
C VAL A 42 -3.29 10.98 -2.02
N HIS A 43 -3.63 11.28 -0.77
CA HIS A 43 -2.67 11.85 0.15
C HIS A 43 -1.81 10.73 0.76
N PRO A 44 -0.47 10.82 0.79
CA PRO A 44 0.36 9.76 1.38
C PRO A 44 0.08 9.53 2.86
N PHE A 45 -0.42 10.55 3.57
CA PHE A 45 -0.92 10.37 4.94
C PHE A 45 -2.02 9.30 4.99
N ASP A 46 -2.98 9.32 4.07
CA ASP A 46 -4.06 8.34 4.02
C ASP A 46 -3.53 6.95 3.67
N VAL A 47 -2.52 6.86 2.81
CA VAL A 47 -1.81 5.59 2.53
C VAL A 47 -1.11 5.08 3.79
N ARG A 48 -0.35 5.94 4.46
CA ARG A 48 0.51 5.59 5.62
C ARG A 48 -0.28 5.28 6.88
N LYS A 49 -1.41 5.96 7.10
CA LYS A 49 -2.29 5.77 8.26
C LYS A 49 -3.50 4.92 7.95
N GLN A 50 -3.66 4.51 6.70
CA GLN A 50 -4.79 3.74 6.19
C GLN A 50 -6.13 4.40 6.55
N THR A 51 -6.25 5.72 6.30
CA THR A 51 -7.47 6.52 6.45
C THR A 51 -8.18 6.72 5.11
N GLY A 52 -9.39 7.30 5.12
CA GLY A 52 -10.18 7.50 3.90
C GLY A 52 -10.53 6.18 3.20
N SER A 53 -10.33 6.11 1.88
CA SER A 53 -10.64 4.91 1.08
C SER A 53 -9.85 3.67 1.51
N PHE A 54 -8.67 3.84 2.11
CA PHE A 54 -7.88 2.71 2.63
C PHE A 54 -8.56 2.08 3.85
N ALA A 55 -9.18 2.88 4.73
CA ALA A 55 -9.92 2.36 5.88
C ALA A 55 -11.12 1.51 5.40
N GLU A 56 -11.85 2.00 4.40
CA GLU A 56 -12.98 1.29 3.79
C GLU A 56 -12.54 -0.02 3.13
N ALA A 57 -11.41 -0.01 2.41
CA ALA A 57 -10.86 -1.21 1.80
C ALA A 57 -10.50 -2.29 2.83
N PHE A 58 -9.88 -1.90 3.95
CA PHE A 58 -9.55 -2.84 5.02
C PHE A 58 -10.79 -3.38 5.73
N ALA A 59 -11.80 -2.55 5.98
CA ALA A 59 -13.07 -3.02 6.55
C ALA A 59 -13.77 -4.06 5.64
N LYS A 60 -13.55 -4.00 4.32
CA LYS A 60 -14.03 -5.00 3.38
C LYS A 60 -13.22 -6.30 3.47
N HIS A 61 -11.89 -6.23 3.50
CA HIS A 61 -11.04 -7.43 3.61
C HIS A 61 -11.18 -8.14 4.95
N GLU A 62 -11.37 -7.42 6.04
CA GLU A 62 -11.61 -7.98 7.38
C GLU A 62 -12.90 -8.81 7.47
N LYS A 63 -13.82 -8.65 6.50
CA LYS A 63 -15.06 -9.46 6.38
C LYS A 63 -14.92 -10.63 5.40
N ASP A 64 -13.82 -10.72 4.65
CA ASP A 64 -13.60 -11.81 3.70
C ASP A 64 -13.04 -13.04 4.43
N PRO A 65 -13.75 -14.19 4.44
CA PRO A 65 -13.30 -15.38 5.16
C PRO A 65 -12.00 -15.99 4.62
N ARG A 66 -11.53 -15.55 3.45
CA ARG A 66 -10.27 -15.98 2.84
C ARG A 66 -9.08 -15.13 3.28
N VAL A 67 -9.30 -14.12 4.12
CA VAL A 67 -8.28 -13.18 4.58
C VAL A 67 -8.17 -13.29 6.10
N ASP A 68 -6.99 -13.68 6.58
CA ASP A 68 -6.74 -13.75 8.01
C ASP A 68 -6.13 -12.45 8.57
N THR A 69 -6.14 -12.32 9.89
CA THR A 69 -5.60 -11.14 10.60
C THR A 69 -4.12 -10.89 10.32
N LYS A 70 -3.33 -11.95 10.05
CA LYS A 70 -1.90 -11.83 9.76
C LYS A 70 -1.67 -11.25 8.36
N MET A 71 -2.49 -11.63 7.38
CA MET A 71 -2.51 -11.03 6.04
C MET A 71 -2.88 -9.55 6.13
N ILE A 72 -3.93 -9.20 6.87
CA ILE A 72 -4.32 -7.80 7.10
C ILE A 72 -3.16 -6.99 7.69
N GLN A 73 -2.53 -7.50 8.75
CA GLN A 73 -1.42 -6.80 9.39
C GLN A 73 -0.24 -6.61 8.43
N THR A 74 0.10 -7.64 7.66
CA THR A 74 1.17 -7.58 6.65
C THR A 74 0.91 -6.49 5.62
N TRP A 75 -0.33 -6.36 5.15
CA TRP A 75 -0.71 -5.33 4.18
C TRP A 75 -0.68 -3.92 4.79
N ARG A 76 -1.14 -3.76 6.05
CA ARG A 76 -1.06 -2.48 6.78
C ARG A 76 0.38 -2.04 6.98
N ASP A 77 1.26 -2.96 7.35
CA ASP A 77 2.69 -2.68 7.53
C ASP A 77 3.34 -2.28 6.19
N ALA A 78 2.98 -2.94 5.09
CA ALA A 78 3.50 -2.62 3.77
C ALA A 78 3.06 -1.22 3.29
N LEU A 79 1.78 -0.87 3.46
CA LEU A 79 1.28 0.48 3.16
C LEU A 79 1.88 1.55 4.07
N THR A 80 2.10 1.24 5.34
CA THR A 80 2.77 2.15 6.29
C THR A 80 4.22 2.40 5.90
N ASP A 81 4.95 1.34 5.51
CA ASP A 81 6.33 1.43 5.03
C ASP A 81 6.41 2.30 3.77
N VAL A 82 5.62 1.97 2.74
CA VAL A 82 5.67 2.68 1.45
C VAL A 82 5.11 4.10 1.55
N GLY A 83 4.03 4.32 2.32
CA GLY A 83 3.48 5.65 2.58
C GLY A 83 4.40 6.54 3.43
N GLY A 84 5.45 5.97 4.04
CA GLY A 84 6.52 6.72 4.72
C GLY A 84 7.70 7.11 3.82
N ILE A 85 7.74 6.64 2.57
CA ILE A 85 8.80 6.94 1.60
C ILE A 85 8.45 8.23 0.85
N SER A 86 9.41 9.14 0.70
CA SER A 86 9.27 10.31 -0.16
C SER A 86 8.97 9.89 -1.61
N GLY A 87 7.94 10.48 -2.22
CA GLY A 87 7.50 10.10 -3.56
C GLY A 87 6.88 11.26 -4.33
N TRP A 88 6.29 10.96 -5.49
CA TRP A 88 5.58 11.94 -6.30
C TRP A 88 4.10 11.97 -5.94
N HIS A 89 3.55 13.17 -5.83
CA HIS A 89 2.16 13.39 -5.51
C HIS A 89 1.49 13.99 -6.75
N LEU A 90 0.60 13.22 -7.38
CA LEU A 90 -0.20 13.67 -8.50
C LEU A 90 -1.59 13.98 -7.96
N GLN A 91 -1.81 15.25 -7.63
CA GLN A 91 -3.13 15.82 -7.38
C GLN A 91 -3.59 16.50 -8.68
N ASP A 92 -4.90 16.49 -8.96
CA ASP A 92 -5.47 17.10 -10.17
C ASP A 92 -4.87 18.49 -10.43
N ARG A 93 -4.33 18.68 -11.64
CA ARG A 93 -3.84 19.97 -12.14
C ARG A 93 -4.97 20.76 -12.77
#